data_AF-A0A0S4VFM6-F1
#
_entry.id   AF-A0A0S4VFM6-F1
#
_cell.length_a   1.000
_cell.length_b   1.000
_cell.length_c   1.000
_cell.angle_alpha   90.00
_cell.angle_beta   90.00
_cell.angle_gamma   90.00
#
_symmetry.space_group_name_H-M   'P 1'
#
loop_
_entity.id
_entity.type
_entity.pdbx_description
1 polymer ?
#
loop_
_entity_poly.entity_id
_entity_poly.type
_entity_poly.pdbx_seq_one_letter_code
_entity_poly.pdbx_strand_id
1 'polypeptide(L)'
;MIADDGAPLTTDRDHRVRIRFPWLRAPALNAFAEPAGSDRSQVTAWVRVATASAGPNWGAHHLPRAGTQVLLTFVDGDIDRPLVTMQLHNEQDALPWPAADAPLGQALSGWHSPGLGGDGYNQWVVDDHPAQLRMRLASSTAGSQLNLGYVVSHGPTGGERGDWRGTGAELRTDAWAVVRAGSGLLLSTTVRAQAGGTLLDMHEARGQLTAAQRTAQRLSDAAASQQALPLSANAAFDPLTQALDPAQDGHYPSSVNGQDAVQPNRAPVDKFAQPLLVTESPASIALASQATTTVYAGRHLHGTAQGDWHLAAGNVVAAAAARGVSLFAQRNGLRAIAEGGPVSIQAHTDALAVLADQAVTVTSSTESIEILAQRNIVLRGGDSVIRMEGNAITFETIKLSVKGAGHPLIGPGGQAAELPGLPSSANQPNWIAMSLLGYEGQPMRNIQYELAFADGTKRTGRLNGSAEQREEAVPWGEATLTYKNNPAAKDVARPTLDDLLAATEPLIREEEAKPSSDKTNITTV
;
A
#
# COMPACT_ATOMS: atom_id res chain seq x y z
N MET A 1 -21.35 11.50 -46.55
CA MET A 1 -22.24 10.56 -45.83
C MET A 1 -23.23 11.39 -45.00
N ILE A 2 -24.49 10.95 -44.82
CA ILE A 2 -25.48 11.61 -43.95
C ILE A 2 -25.82 10.74 -42.74
N ALA A 3 -25.90 11.34 -41.56
CA ALA A 3 -26.40 10.73 -40.34
C ALA A 3 -27.71 11.40 -39.87
N ASP A 4 -28.53 10.63 -39.15
CA ASP A 4 -29.80 11.06 -38.58
C ASP A 4 -29.55 11.91 -37.32
N ASP A 5 -30.38 12.93 -37.12
CA ASP A 5 -30.48 13.79 -35.93
C ASP A 5 -29.17 14.42 -35.45
N GLY A 6 -28.27 14.73 -36.40
CA GLY A 6 -26.96 15.30 -36.08
C GLY A 6 -26.00 14.32 -35.43
N ALA A 7 -26.33 13.02 -35.43
CA ALA A 7 -25.48 11.98 -34.92
C ALA A 7 -24.15 11.91 -35.70
N PRO A 8 -23.04 11.50 -35.05
CA PRO A 8 -21.75 11.33 -35.71
C PRO A 8 -21.72 10.18 -36.72
N LEU A 9 -22.65 9.23 -36.61
CA LEU A 9 -22.74 8.02 -37.44
C LEU A 9 -24.17 7.47 -37.41
N THR A 10 -24.70 7.07 -38.58
CA THR A 10 -25.93 6.29 -38.70
C THR A 10 -25.69 5.10 -39.62
N THR A 11 -25.94 3.90 -39.10
CA THR A 11 -25.72 2.60 -39.77
C THR A 11 -26.78 1.60 -39.35
N ASP A 12 -26.94 0.53 -40.13
CA ASP A 12 -27.72 -0.65 -39.73
C ASP A 12 -26.82 -1.87 -39.44
N ARG A 13 -27.46 -3.02 -39.15
CA ARG A 13 -26.81 -4.31 -38.87
C ARG A 13 -25.88 -4.77 -40.00
N ASP A 14 -26.16 -4.39 -41.24
CA ASP A 14 -25.53 -4.96 -42.44
C ASP A 14 -24.35 -4.10 -42.94
N HIS A 15 -23.76 -3.26 -42.07
CA HIS A 15 -22.61 -2.39 -42.38
C HIS A 15 -22.90 -1.43 -43.55
N ARG A 16 -24.09 -0.82 -43.53
CA ARG A 16 -24.54 0.12 -44.56
C ARG A 16 -24.64 1.54 -44.03
N VAL A 17 -24.37 2.51 -44.90
CA VAL A 17 -24.52 3.94 -44.62
C VAL A 17 -25.49 4.59 -45.59
N ARG A 18 -25.97 5.77 -45.22
CA ARG A 18 -26.71 6.66 -46.12
C ARG A 18 -25.77 7.66 -46.75
N ILE A 19 -25.93 7.89 -48.06
CA ILE A 19 -25.10 8.82 -48.81
C ILE A 19 -25.96 9.94 -49.39
N ARG A 20 -25.29 10.96 -49.90
CA ARG A 20 -25.89 12.03 -50.70
C ARG A 20 -25.02 12.21 -51.92
N PHE A 21 -25.64 12.24 -53.08
CA PHE A 21 -24.95 12.60 -54.31
C PHE A 21 -24.90 14.12 -54.42
N PRO A 22 -23.73 14.76 -54.57
CA PRO A 22 -23.61 16.21 -54.67
C PRO A 22 -24.43 16.83 -55.82
N TRP A 23 -24.70 16.07 -56.88
CA TRP A 23 -25.48 16.50 -58.04
C TRP A 23 -27.00 16.25 -57.93
N LEU A 24 -27.47 15.56 -56.90
CA LEU A 24 -28.89 15.34 -56.66
C LEU A 24 -29.47 16.62 -56.02
N ARG A 25 -30.24 17.41 -56.78
CA ARG A 25 -30.85 18.68 -56.33
C ARG A 25 -32.24 18.43 -55.73
N ALA A 26 -32.68 19.30 -54.80
CA ALA A 26 -33.90 19.06 -54.04
C ALA A 26 -35.13 19.14 -54.96
N PRO A 27 -36.11 18.23 -54.82
CA PRO A 27 -37.33 18.29 -55.61
C PRO A 27 -38.33 19.30 -55.03
N ALA A 28 -37.87 20.50 -54.65
CA ALA A 28 -38.74 21.61 -54.30
C ALA A 28 -38.72 22.64 -55.43
N LEU A 29 -39.88 22.85 -56.04
CA LEU A 29 -40.13 23.86 -57.06
C LEU A 29 -39.55 25.22 -56.65
N ASN A 30 -38.65 25.76 -57.48
CA ASN A 30 -38.17 27.14 -57.48
C ASN A 30 -37.16 27.58 -56.39
N ALA A 31 -36.28 26.70 -55.91
CA ALA A 31 -35.11 27.13 -55.14
C ALA A 31 -33.80 26.61 -55.77
N PHE A 32 -32.97 27.53 -56.27
CA PHE A 32 -31.59 27.26 -56.72
C PHE A 32 -30.58 27.22 -55.57
N ALA A 33 -31.05 27.13 -54.32
CA ALA A 33 -30.19 27.12 -53.14
C ALA A 33 -29.61 25.72 -52.90
N GLU A 34 -28.34 25.67 -52.49
CA GLU A 34 -27.77 24.43 -51.98
C GLU A 34 -28.52 24.01 -50.70
N PRO A 35 -29.01 22.76 -50.62
CA PRO A 35 -29.67 22.28 -49.43
C PRO A 35 -28.67 22.18 -48.27
N ALA A 36 -29.12 22.55 -47.07
CA ALA A 36 -28.30 22.48 -45.86
C ALA A 36 -27.72 21.06 -45.66
N GLY A 37 -26.55 20.93 -45.03
CA GLY A 37 -25.92 19.62 -44.78
C GLY A 37 -26.80 18.63 -43.98
N SER A 38 -27.78 19.15 -43.25
CA SER A 38 -28.78 18.40 -42.49
C SER A 38 -30.10 18.14 -43.25
N ASP A 39 -30.21 18.56 -44.51
CA ASP A 39 -31.42 18.36 -45.32
C ASP A 39 -31.56 16.88 -45.70
N ARG A 40 -32.60 16.26 -45.13
CA ARG A 40 -32.90 14.83 -45.30
C ARG A 40 -33.88 14.52 -46.41
N SER A 41 -34.40 15.54 -47.11
CA SER A 41 -35.29 15.35 -48.27
C SER A 41 -34.57 14.68 -49.47
N GLN A 42 -33.24 14.59 -49.41
CA GLN A 42 -32.36 14.00 -50.44
C GLN A 42 -31.63 12.72 -50.00
N VAL A 43 -32.06 12.08 -48.90
CA VAL A 43 -31.41 10.86 -48.39
C VAL A 43 -31.55 9.72 -49.40
N THR A 44 -30.42 9.12 -49.79
CA THR A 44 -30.39 7.96 -50.68
C THR A 44 -30.58 6.64 -49.91
N ALA A 45 -30.72 5.54 -50.66
CA ALA A 45 -30.77 4.17 -50.16
C ALA A 45 -29.59 3.80 -49.24
N TRP A 46 -29.78 2.73 -48.46
CA TRP A 46 -28.72 2.08 -47.67
C TRP A 46 -27.67 1.45 -48.58
N VAL A 47 -26.44 1.94 -48.51
CA VAL A 47 -25.31 1.50 -49.34
C VAL A 47 -24.31 0.74 -48.48
N ARG A 48 -23.91 -0.46 -48.93
CA ARG A 48 -22.90 -1.27 -48.25
C ARG A 48 -21.53 -0.60 -48.30
N VAL A 49 -20.74 -0.80 -47.26
CA VAL A 49 -19.35 -0.35 -47.19
C VAL A 49 -18.42 -1.55 -47.37
N ALA A 50 -17.56 -1.50 -48.39
CA ALA A 50 -16.47 -2.44 -48.54
C ALA A 50 -15.36 -2.11 -47.53
N THR A 51 -14.75 -3.14 -46.96
CA THR A 51 -13.68 -3.01 -45.97
C THR A 51 -12.41 -3.69 -46.48
N ALA A 52 -11.26 -3.36 -45.89
CA ALA A 52 -9.96 -3.92 -46.30
C ALA A 52 -9.89 -5.46 -46.16
N SER A 53 -10.71 -6.04 -45.29
CA SER A 53 -10.86 -7.48 -45.11
C SER A 53 -12.25 -7.78 -44.55
N ALA A 54 -12.94 -8.77 -45.13
CA ALA A 54 -14.28 -9.18 -44.71
C ALA A 54 -14.49 -10.68 -44.93
N GLY A 55 -15.06 -11.35 -43.93
CA GLY A 55 -15.50 -12.74 -44.02
C GLY A 55 -16.46 -13.12 -42.89
N PRO A 56 -16.84 -14.41 -42.75
CA PRO A 56 -17.77 -14.85 -41.73
C PRO A 56 -17.25 -14.61 -40.30
N ASN A 57 -17.71 -13.52 -39.66
CA ASN A 57 -17.32 -13.10 -38.30
C ASN A 57 -15.81 -12.76 -38.13
N TRP A 58 -15.16 -12.25 -39.18
CA TRP A 58 -13.79 -11.72 -39.10
C TRP A 58 -13.56 -10.64 -40.17
N GLY A 59 -12.59 -9.75 -39.95
CA GLY A 59 -12.26 -8.66 -40.88
C GLY A 59 -12.11 -7.31 -40.18
N ALA A 60 -12.01 -6.25 -40.99
CA ALA A 60 -11.98 -4.87 -40.53
C ALA A 60 -13.39 -4.26 -40.60
N HIS A 61 -13.72 -3.39 -39.64
CA HIS A 61 -15.02 -2.72 -39.56
C HIS A 61 -14.83 -1.25 -39.16
N HIS A 62 -14.86 -0.34 -40.14
CA HIS A 62 -14.83 1.10 -39.90
C HIS A 62 -15.78 1.80 -40.86
N LEU A 63 -16.84 2.38 -40.31
CA LEU A 63 -17.83 3.10 -41.10
C LEU A 63 -17.37 4.56 -41.28
N PRO A 64 -17.58 5.14 -42.48
CA PRO A 64 -17.45 6.59 -42.67
C PRO A 64 -18.32 7.31 -41.64
N ARG A 65 -17.88 8.49 -41.16
CA ARG A 65 -18.68 9.34 -40.25
C ARG A 65 -19.51 10.36 -41.02
N ALA A 66 -20.47 10.98 -40.35
CA ALA A 66 -21.28 12.04 -40.95
C ALA A 66 -20.36 13.12 -41.54
N GLY A 67 -20.65 13.59 -42.75
CA GLY A 67 -19.78 14.53 -43.46
C GLY A 67 -18.74 13.85 -44.37
N THR A 68 -18.21 12.67 -44.00
CA THR A 68 -17.14 12.01 -44.76
C THR A 68 -17.50 11.80 -46.23
N GLN A 69 -16.62 12.22 -47.13
CA GLN A 69 -16.69 11.91 -48.56
C GLN A 69 -16.28 10.47 -48.84
N VAL A 70 -17.05 9.80 -49.69
CA VAL A 70 -16.87 8.38 -50.01
C VAL A 70 -16.83 8.18 -51.52
N LEU A 71 -16.00 7.24 -51.96
CA LEU A 71 -15.99 6.77 -53.33
C LEU A 71 -16.95 5.59 -53.49
N LEU A 72 -17.80 5.65 -54.51
CA LEU A 72 -18.70 4.56 -54.86
C LEU A 72 -18.17 3.79 -56.06
N THR A 73 -18.38 2.49 -56.02
CA THR A 73 -18.45 1.65 -57.22
C THR A 73 -19.87 1.10 -57.35
N PHE A 74 -20.14 0.50 -58.49
CA PHE A 74 -21.43 -0.10 -58.82
C PHE A 74 -21.17 -1.55 -59.23
N VAL A 75 -21.84 -2.49 -58.55
CA VAL A 75 -21.63 -3.92 -58.83
C VAL A 75 -22.09 -4.20 -60.26
N ASP A 76 -21.20 -4.74 -61.08
CA ASP A 76 -21.43 -4.98 -62.52
C ASP A 76 -21.78 -3.71 -63.33
N GLY A 77 -21.45 -2.52 -62.82
CA GLY A 77 -21.82 -1.24 -63.43
C GLY A 77 -23.29 -0.83 -63.24
N ASP A 78 -24.05 -1.58 -62.44
CA ASP A 78 -25.46 -1.31 -62.17
C ASP A 78 -25.63 -0.20 -61.11
N ILE A 79 -26.20 0.93 -61.54
CA ILE A 79 -26.41 2.11 -60.68
C ILE A 79 -27.31 1.83 -59.46
N ASP A 80 -28.17 0.81 -59.56
CA ASP A 80 -29.07 0.39 -58.48
C ASP A 80 -28.36 -0.49 -57.43
N ARG A 81 -27.10 -0.86 -57.67
CA ARG A 81 -26.26 -1.68 -56.77
C ARG A 81 -24.99 -0.94 -56.34
N PRO A 82 -25.11 0.25 -55.69
CA PRO A 82 -23.96 0.99 -55.22
C PRO A 82 -23.23 0.26 -54.08
N LEU A 83 -21.94 0.48 -54.00
CA LEU A 83 -21.06 0.01 -52.94
C LEU A 83 -20.02 1.09 -52.62
N VAL A 84 -19.93 1.52 -51.37
CA VAL A 84 -18.85 2.38 -50.90
C VAL A 84 -17.56 1.57 -50.90
N THR A 85 -16.51 2.08 -51.54
CA THR A 85 -15.21 1.38 -51.68
C THR A 85 -14.07 2.06 -50.95
N MET A 86 -14.11 3.38 -50.81
CA MET A 86 -13.05 4.17 -50.15
C MET A 86 -13.63 5.42 -49.47
N GLN A 87 -12.84 6.01 -48.59
CA GLN A 87 -13.07 7.32 -47.97
C GLN A 87 -12.00 8.29 -48.46
N LEU A 88 -12.35 9.56 -48.64
CA LEU A 88 -11.46 10.57 -49.20
C LEU A 88 -11.31 11.74 -48.22
N HIS A 89 -10.07 12.20 -48.05
CA HIS A 89 -9.78 13.51 -47.47
C HIS A 89 -10.09 14.61 -48.49
N ASN A 90 -10.49 15.78 -48.00
CA ASN A 90 -10.80 16.96 -48.80
C ASN A 90 -10.54 18.23 -47.96
N GLU A 91 -10.87 19.42 -48.48
CA GLU A 91 -10.65 20.69 -47.75
C GLU A 91 -11.43 20.78 -46.43
N GLN A 92 -12.58 20.10 -46.32
CA GLN A 92 -13.37 20.02 -45.10
C GLN A 92 -12.92 18.85 -44.20
N ASP A 93 -12.49 17.74 -44.80
CA ASP A 93 -11.97 16.54 -44.12
C ASP A 93 -10.44 16.44 -44.27
N ALA A 94 -9.70 17.32 -43.60
CA ALA A 94 -8.23 17.34 -43.68
C ALA A 94 -7.59 16.05 -43.11
N LEU A 95 -6.34 15.79 -43.52
CA LEU A 95 -5.51 14.77 -42.89
C LEU A 95 -5.32 15.08 -41.39
N PRO A 96 -5.27 14.06 -40.51
CA PRO A 96 -5.06 14.28 -39.07
C PRO A 96 -3.69 14.90 -38.75
N TRP A 97 -2.69 14.60 -39.59
CA TRP A 97 -1.33 15.12 -39.52
C TRP A 97 -0.95 15.66 -40.91
N PRO A 98 -1.44 16.86 -41.29
CA PRO A 98 -1.18 17.42 -42.60
C PRO A 98 0.28 17.90 -42.69
N ALA A 99 0.87 17.78 -43.88
CA ALA A 99 2.19 18.32 -44.18
C ALA A 99 2.20 19.85 -44.03
N ALA A 100 3.18 20.38 -43.29
CA ALA A 100 3.45 21.82 -43.27
C ALA A 100 4.40 22.13 -44.44
N ASP A 101 3.86 22.55 -45.59
CA ASP A 101 4.47 23.16 -46.79
C ASP A 101 5.84 22.66 -47.33
N ALA A 102 6.45 21.63 -46.76
CA ALA A 102 7.76 21.11 -47.11
C ALA A 102 7.64 19.80 -47.91
N PRO A 103 8.45 19.59 -48.97
CA PRO A 103 8.38 18.39 -49.82
C PRO A 103 8.85 17.09 -49.13
N LEU A 104 9.42 17.18 -47.92
CA LEU A 104 9.74 16.06 -47.02
C LEU A 104 8.89 16.12 -45.72
N GLY A 105 7.85 16.95 -45.72
CA GLY A 105 7.05 17.36 -44.58
C GLY A 105 6.06 16.31 -44.11
N GLN A 106 6.58 15.18 -43.65
CA GLN A 106 6.14 14.34 -42.52
C GLN A 106 6.15 12.86 -42.86
N ALA A 107 6.97 12.16 -42.09
CA ALA A 107 7.05 10.72 -42.03
C ALA A 107 5.98 10.11 -41.10
N LEU A 108 4.92 10.89 -40.78
CA LEU A 108 3.86 10.47 -39.89
C LEU A 108 2.80 9.69 -40.65
N SER A 109 2.47 8.50 -40.16
CA SER A 109 1.39 7.66 -40.65
C SER A 109 0.66 7.00 -39.49
N GLY A 110 -0.49 6.39 -39.76
CA GLY A 110 -1.21 5.58 -38.77
C GLY A 110 -2.72 5.81 -38.76
N TRP A 111 -3.31 5.64 -37.58
CA TRP A 111 -4.76 5.68 -37.37
C TRP A 111 -5.13 6.78 -36.37
N HIS A 112 -6.09 7.63 -36.72
CA HIS A 112 -6.68 8.62 -35.83
C HIS A 112 -8.19 8.52 -35.88
N SER A 113 -8.82 8.44 -34.72
CA SER A 113 -10.27 8.32 -34.59
C SER A 113 -10.77 9.24 -33.48
N PRO A 114 -11.49 10.33 -33.79
CA PRO A 114 -12.07 11.20 -32.77
C PRO A 114 -13.16 10.47 -31.97
N GLY A 115 -13.51 10.93 -30.76
CA GLY A 115 -14.66 10.44 -30.02
C GLY A 115 -15.94 10.59 -30.87
N LEU A 116 -16.92 9.70 -30.71
CA LEU A 116 -18.20 9.86 -31.42
C LEU A 116 -18.91 11.16 -30.98
N GLY A 117 -18.80 11.55 -29.72
CA GLY A 117 -19.32 12.83 -29.21
C GLY A 117 -18.40 14.03 -29.46
N GLY A 118 -17.25 13.85 -30.11
CA GLY A 118 -16.23 14.89 -30.30
C GLY A 118 -15.37 15.19 -29.06
N ASP A 119 -15.47 14.38 -28.01
CA ASP A 119 -14.88 14.58 -26.67
C ASP A 119 -13.48 13.98 -26.47
N GLY A 120 -12.79 13.61 -27.56
CA GLY A 120 -11.47 12.98 -27.46
C GLY A 120 -11.01 12.29 -28.73
N TYR A 121 -10.04 11.39 -28.61
CA TYR A 121 -9.52 10.59 -29.71
C TYR A 121 -8.84 9.29 -29.24
N ASN A 122 -8.75 8.33 -30.16
CA ASN A 122 -7.81 7.22 -30.11
C ASN A 122 -6.85 7.33 -31.30
N GLN A 123 -5.59 6.99 -31.08
CA GLN A 123 -4.52 7.16 -32.06
C GLN A 123 -3.52 6.01 -32.05
N TRP A 124 -3.08 5.62 -33.23
CA TRP A 124 -1.81 4.95 -33.44
C TRP A 124 -1.00 5.78 -34.43
N VAL A 125 0.20 6.21 -34.04
CA VAL A 125 1.13 6.98 -34.86
C VAL A 125 2.37 6.15 -35.10
N VAL A 126 2.83 6.12 -36.35
CA VAL A 126 4.15 5.67 -36.80
C VAL A 126 4.86 6.89 -37.35
N ASP A 127 6.04 7.20 -36.83
CA ASP A 127 6.87 8.33 -37.27
C ASP A 127 8.17 7.78 -37.84
N ASP A 128 8.31 7.84 -39.16
CA ASP A 128 9.47 7.35 -39.90
C ASP A 128 10.55 8.44 -40.09
N HIS A 129 10.57 9.45 -39.20
CA HIS A 129 11.56 10.53 -39.29
C HIS A 129 12.98 9.94 -39.21
N PRO A 130 13.90 10.31 -40.12
CA PRO A 130 15.23 9.71 -40.17
C PRO A 130 15.94 9.75 -38.81
N ALA A 131 16.46 8.58 -38.39
CA ALA A 131 17.13 8.35 -37.10
C ALA A 131 16.30 8.66 -35.83
N GLN A 132 15.00 8.89 -35.96
CA GLN A 132 14.09 9.24 -34.86
C GLN A 132 12.80 8.42 -34.93
N LEU A 133 12.93 7.15 -35.36
CA LEU A 133 11.81 6.22 -35.51
C LEU A 133 11.07 6.05 -34.17
N ARG A 134 9.75 6.17 -34.21
CA ARG A 134 8.89 5.95 -33.03
C ARG A 134 7.53 5.42 -33.41
N MET A 135 6.88 4.81 -32.42
CA MET A 135 5.45 4.50 -32.45
C MET A 135 4.76 5.03 -31.19
N ARG A 136 3.49 5.43 -31.33
CA ARG A 136 2.63 5.87 -30.22
C ARG A 136 1.24 5.29 -30.36
N LEU A 137 0.80 4.50 -29.39
CA LEU A 137 -0.59 4.08 -29.24
C LEU A 137 -1.19 4.90 -28.09
N ALA A 138 -2.26 5.64 -28.33
CA ALA A 138 -2.78 6.65 -27.42
C ALA A 138 -4.31 6.69 -27.36
N SER A 139 -4.82 6.97 -26.17
CA SER A 139 -6.19 7.42 -25.92
C SER A 139 -6.14 8.77 -25.20
N SER A 140 -6.97 9.72 -25.61
CA SER A 140 -7.07 11.02 -24.91
C SER A 140 -7.59 10.86 -23.48
N THR A 141 -8.33 9.79 -23.18
CA THR A 141 -8.82 9.49 -21.84
C THR A 141 -7.65 9.24 -20.89
N ALA A 142 -7.55 10.09 -19.86
CA ALA A 142 -6.41 10.16 -18.94
C ALA A 142 -5.04 10.30 -19.65
N GLY A 143 -5.04 10.79 -20.89
CA GLY A 143 -3.89 10.83 -21.78
C GLY A 143 -3.09 9.52 -21.80
N SER A 144 -3.76 8.37 -21.82
CA SER A 144 -3.11 7.06 -21.67
C SER A 144 -2.35 6.67 -22.93
N GLN A 145 -1.07 6.31 -22.83
CA GLN A 145 -0.20 6.07 -23.99
C GLN A 145 0.81 4.94 -23.77
N LEU A 146 1.07 4.18 -24.84
CA LEU A 146 2.27 3.38 -25.02
C LEU A 146 3.12 4.03 -26.12
N ASN A 147 4.33 4.46 -25.77
CA ASN A 147 5.31 5.04 -26.69
C ASN A 147 6.52 4.11 -26.83
N LEU A 148 7.03 3.92 -28.05
CA LEU A 148 8.20 3.10 -28.37
C LEU A 148 9.17 3.89 -29.26
N GLY A 149 10.48 3.75 -29.04
CA GLY A 149 11.52 4.38 -29.85
C GLY A 149 11.87 5.80 -29.39
N TYR A 150 11.98 6.75 -30.31
CA TYR A 150 12.30 8.15 -30.03
C TYR A 150 11.07 8.91 -29.50
N VAL A 151 10.89 8.98 -28.18
CA VAL A 151 9.69 9.54 -27.56
C VAL A 151 9.75 11.06 -27.57
N VAL A 152 8.76 11.70 -28.21
CA VAL A 152 8.56 13.16 -28.21
C VAL A 152 7.16 13.52 -27.73
N SER A 153 6.99 14.76 -27.27
CA SER A 153 5.66 15.35 -27.08
C SER A 153 4.91 15.39 -28.41
N HIS A 154 3.61 15.05 -28.40
CA HIS A 154 2.79 14.91 -29.60
C HIS A 154 1.38 15.42 -29.34
N GLY A 155 0.96 16.43 -30.11
CA GLY A 155 -0.39 16.99 -30.04
C GLY A 155 -1.47 16.05 -30.57
N PRO A 156 -2.75 16.33 -30.30
CA PRO A 156 -3.86 15.51 -30.81
C PRO A 156 -3.96 15.52 -32.34
N THR A 157 -3.59 16.64 -32.96
CA THR A 157 -3.63 16.88 -34.40
C THR A 157 -2.44 17.75 -34.78
N GLY A 158 -2.24 17.96 -36.07
CA GLY A 158 -1.11 18.72 -36.56
C GLY A 158 0.13 17.84 -36.64
N GLY A 159 0.97 18.16 -37.61
CA GLY A 159 2.14 17.37 -37.94
C GLY A 159 3.42 17.72 -37.21
N GLU A 160 3.32 18.65 -36.26
CA GLU A 160 4.46 19.17 -35.52
C GLU A 160 4.96 18.15 -34.50
N ARG A 161 6.29 18.03 -34.43
CA ARG A 161 6.97 17.21 -33.44
C ARG A 161 7.33 18.12 -32.27
N GLY A 162 6.83 17.78 -31.08
CA GLY A 162 7.15 18.53 -29.87
C GLY A 162 8.51 18.13 -29.27
N ASP A 163 8.76 18.58 -28.04
CA ASP A 163 10.03 18.34 -27.36
C ASP A 163 10.36 16.86 -27.19
N TRP A 164 11.64 16.53 -27.28
CA TRP A 164 12.15 15.20 -27.00
C TRP A 164 12.05 14.87 -25.51
N ARG A 165 11.49 13.70 -25.20
CA ARG A 165 11.23 13.20 -23.84
C ARG A 165 12.09 12.00 -23.47
N GLY A 166 12.82 11.41 -24.42
CA GLY A 166 13.71 10.28 -24.20
C GLY A 166 13.65 9.22 -25.30
N THR A 167 14.41 8.15 -25.14
CA THR A 167 14.42 7.01 -26.08
C THR A 167 14.23 5.71 -25.30
N GLY A 168 13.29 4.88 -25.72
CA GLY A 168 12.99 3.62 -25.05
C GLY A 168 11.53 3.21 -25.22
N ALA A 169 10.95 2.67 -24.15
CA ALA A 169 9.52 2.37 -24.06
C ALA A 169 8.92 3.12 -22.87
N GLU A 170 7.74 3.73 -23.06
CA GLU A 170 7.01 4.42 -22.00
C GLU A 170 5.55 3.95 -22.02
N LEU A 171 5.07 3.50 -20.86
CA LEU A 171 3.65 3.42 -20.55
C LEU A 171 3.30 4.57 -19.60
N ARG A 172 2.42 5.49 -20.02
CA ARG A 172 1.95 6.60 -19.18
C ARG A 172 0.43 6.70 -19.14
N THR A 173 -0.10 7.17 -18.03
CA THR A 173 -1.51 7.54 -17.85
C THR A 173 -1.62 8.49 -16.66
N ASP A 174 -2.59 9.40 -16.70
CA ASP A 174 -2.94 10.26 -15.56
C ASP A 174 -3.92 9.55 -14.60
N ALA A 175 -4.33 8.32 -14.92
CA ALA A 175 -5.18 7.45 -14.10
C ALA A 175 -4.38 6.25 -13.54
N TRP A 176 -5.06 5.14 -13.23
CA TRP A 176 -4.41 3.93 -12.72
C TRP A 176 -3.71 3.13 -13.83
N ALA A 177 -2.51 2.63 -13.55
CA ALA A 177 -1.86 1.59 -14.34
C ALA A 177 -1.84 0.27 -13.55
N VAL A 178 -2.30 -0.82 -14.17
CA VAL A 178 -2.29 -2.16 -13.57
C VAL A 178 -1.49 -3.10 -14.47
N VAL A 179 -0.37 -3.62 -13.95
CA VAL A 179 0.40 -4.70 -14.60
C VAL A 179 0.13 -5.99 -13.84
N ARG A 180 -0.49 -6.96 -14.51
CA ARG A 180 -0.83 -8.27 -13.93
C ARG A 180 -0.27 -9.38 -14.80
N ALA A 181 0.62 -10.18 -14.23
CA ALA A 181 1.21 -11.33 -14.90
C ALA A 181 0.95 -12.61 -14.11
N GLY A 182 0.00 -13.42 -14.60
CA GLY A 182 -0.47 -14.64 -13.90
C GLY A 182 0.59 -15.74 -13.78
N SER A 183 1.65 -15.68 -14.60
CA SER A 183 2.79 -16.60 -14.56
C SER A 183 4.04 -15.97 -13.92
N GLY A 184 3.94 -14.75 -13.38
CA GLY A 184 5.04 -13.99 -12.77
C GLY A 184 5.58 -12.85 -13.64
N LEU A 185 6.41 -11.99 -13.05
CA LEU A 185 6.93 -10.75 -13.62
C LEU A 185 8.43 -10.61 -13.34
N LEU A 186 9.21 -10.36 -14.39
CA LEU A 186 10.62 -9.98 -14.29
C LEU A 186 10.74 -8.46 -14.54
N LEU A 187 11.30 -7.73 -13.57
CA LEU A 187 11.66 -6.33 -13.69
C LEU A 187 13.19 -6.23 -13.65
N SER A 188 13.80 -5.95 -14.79
CA SER A 188 15.26 -6.04 -14.95
C SER A 188 15.81 -4.79 -15.64
N THR A 189 17.02 -4.40 -15.25
CA THR A 189 17.87 -3.45 -15.98
C THR A 189 19.11 -4.11 -16.57
N THR A 190 19.19 -5.44 -16.49
CA THR A 190 20.24 -6.23 -17.15
C THR A 190 19.97 -6.28 -18.64
N VAL A 191 21.01 -5.99 -19.43
CA VAL A 191 20.88 -5.82 -20.88
C VAL A 191 20.67 -7.17 -21.58
N ARG A 192 19.72 -7.19 -22.52
CA ARG A 192 19.54 -8.20 -23.57
C ARG A 192 19.59 -7.52 -24.93
N ALA A 193 20.80 -7.26 -25.43
CA ALA A 193 21.00 -6.52 -26.67
C ALA A 193 20.29 -7.23 -27.84
N GLN A 194 19.55 -6.46 -28.65
CA GLN A 194 18.77 -6.98 -29.78
C GLN A 194 17.80 -8.13 -29.39
N ALA A 195 17.29 -8.11 -28.16
CA ALA A 195 16.46 -9.18 -27.59
C ALA A 195 17.11 -10.58 -27.70
N GLY A 196 18.43 -10.66 -27.59
CA GLY A 196 19.14 -11.93 -27.52
C GLY A 196 18.82 -12.69 -26.22
N GLY A 197 18.64 -14.00 -26.33
CA GLY A 197 18.26 -14.87 -25.21
C GLY A 197 16.75 -15.17 -25.18
N THR A 198 16.29 -15.84 -24.11
CA THR A 198 14.87 -16.09 -23.87
C THR A 198 14.22 -14.89 -23.16
N LEU A 199 12.89 -14.77 -23.21
CA LEU A 199 12.18 -13.66 -22.54
C LEU A 199 12.41 -13.58 -21.03
N LEU A 200 12.71 -14.73 -20.41
CA LEU A 200 12.98 -14.87 -18.97
C LEU A 200 14.41 -15.34 -18.69
N ASP A 201 15.35 -15.06 -19.60
CA ASP A 201 16.77 -15.27 -19.33
C ASP A 201 17.19 -14.40 -18.13
N MET A 202 17.48 -15.06 -17.02
CA MET A 202 17.71 -14.44 -15.71
C MET A 202 18.97 -14.97 -15.02
N HIS A 203 19.97 -15.35 -15.82
CA HIS A 203 21.22 -15.93 -15.32
C HIS A 203 21.88 -15.10 -14.22
N GLU A 204 21.97 -13.78 -14.40
CA GLU A 204 22.57 -12.83 -13.45
C GLU A 204 21.79 -12.78 -12.14
N ALA A 205 20.45 -12.68 -12.21
CA ALA A 205 19.59 -12.66 -11.03
C ALA A 205 19.70 -13.96 -10.20
N ARG A 206 19.77 -15.12 -10.87
CA ARG A 206 20.02 -16.40 -10.20
C ARG A 206 21.39 -16.43 -9.51
N GLY A 207 22.42 -15.90 -10.16
CA GLY A 207 23.76 -15.75 -9.58
C GLY A 207 23.75 -14.89 -8.32
N GLN A 208 23.04 -13.76 -8.35
CA GLN A 208 22.86 -12.86 -7.20
C GLN A 208 22.12 -13.56 -6.04
N LEU A 209 21.01 -14.27 -6.31
CA LEU A 209 20.27 -15.03 -5.31
C LEU A 209 21.12 -16.15 -4.68
N THR A 210 21.90 -16.86 -5.49
CA THR A 210 22.86 -17.88 -5.02
C THR A 210 23.92 -17.26 -4.10
N ALA A 211 24.44 -16.08 -4.45
CA ALA A 211 25.43 -15.38 -3.65
C ALA A 211 24.84 -14.87 -2.31
N ALA A 212 23.58 -14.42 -2.32
CA ALA A 212 22.84 -14.06 -1.12
C ALA A 212 22.64 -15.27 -0.20
N GLN A 213 22.14 -16.40 -0.73
CA GLN A 213 21.95 -17.64 0.02
C GLN A 213 23.25 -18.12 0.67
N ARG A 214 24.36 -18.16 -0.08
CA ARG A 214 25.68 -18.56 0.46
C ARG A 214 26.16 -17.65 1.59
N THR A 215 25.90 -16.35 1.47
CA THR A 215 26.28 -15.36 2.49
C THR A 215 25.46 -15.56 3.76
N ALA A 216 24.15 -15.69 3.62
CA ALA A 216 23.23 -15.94 4.73
C ALA A 216 23.52 -17.28 5.43
N GLN A 217 23.86 -18.33 4.66
CA GLN A 217 24.18 -19.64 5.23
C GLN A 217 25.45 -19.59 6.08
N ARG A 218 26.52 -19.00 5.56
CA ARG A 218 27.79 -18.86 6.28
C ARG A 218 27.63 -18.10 7.60
N LEU A 219 26.85 -17.01 7.59
CA LEU A 219 26.57 -16.23 8.79
C LEU A 219 25.71 -17.01 9.79
N SER A 220 24.72 -17.77 9.30
CA SER A 220 23.89 -18.65 10.13
C SER A 220 24.71 -19.74 10.82
N ASP A 221 25.62 -20.40 10.08
CA ASP A 221 26.48 -21.46 10.63
C ASP A 221 27.43 -20.90 11.70
N ALA A 222 28.02 -19.73 11.44
CA ALA A 222 28.86 -19.03 12.40
C ALA A 222 28.09 -18.64 13.67
N ALA A 223 26.88 -18.08 13.54
CA ALA A 223 26.01 -17.73 14.65
C ALA A 223 25.64 -18.96 15.49
N ALA A 224 25.21 -20.04 14.83
CA ALA A 224 24.84 -21.30 15.50
C ALA A 224 26.02 -21.91 16.27
N SER A 225 27.24 -21.85 15.71
CA SER A 225 28.46 -22.33 16.39
C SER A 225 28.77 -21.59 17.69
N GLN A 226 28.25 -20.36 17.85
CA GLN A 226 28.40 -19.50 19.02
C GLN A 226 27.10 -19.44 19.85
N GLN A 227 26.21 -20.42 19.70
CA GLN A 227 24.92 -20.54 20.41
C GLN A 227 23.93 -19.39 20.16
N ALA A 228 24.17 -18.53 19.17
CA ALA A 228 23.18 -17.56 18.69
C ALA A 228 22.10 -18.26 17.86
N LEU A 229 20.93 -17.63 17.72
CA LEU A 229 19.84 -18.20 16.92
C LEU A 229 20.23 -18.26 15.44
N PRO A 230 20.07 -19.40 14.75
CA PRO A 230 20.36 -19.50 13.32
C PRO A 230 19.35 -18.73 12.47
N LEU A 231 19.75 -18.37 11.25
CA LEU A 231 18.87 -17.79 10.24
C LEU A 231 18.02 -18.88 9.58
N SER A 232 17.08 -19.47 10.33
CA SER A 232 16.28 -20.63 9.89
C SER A 232 15.49 -20.41 8.60
N ALA A 233 15.18 -19.15 8.27
CA ALA A 233 14.55 -18.77 7.01
C ALA A 233 15.42 -19.00 5.76
N ASN A 234 16.72 -19.32 5.91
CA ASN A 234 17.59 -19.67 4.78
C ASN A 234 17.03 -20.83 3.94
N ALA A 235 16.27 -21.74 4.55
CA ALA A 235 15.62 -22.85 3.84
C ALA A 235 14.61 -22.37 2.76
N ALA A 236 14.19 -21.10 2.77
CA ALA A 236 13.30 -20.55 1.75
C ALA A 236 14.00 -20.29 0.39
N PHE A 237 15.33 -20.28 0.34
CA PHE A 237 16.07 -20.06 -0.92
C PHE A 237 16.01 -21.25 -1.88
N ASP A 238 15.95 -22.49 -1.37
CA ASP A 238 15.97 -23.70 -2.20
C ASP A 238 14.75 -23.79 -3.15
N PRO A 239 13.49 -23.74 -2.66
CA PRO A 239 12.34 -23.77 -3.56
C PRO A 239 12.26 -22.55 -4.47
N LEU A 240 12.77 -21.39 -4.04
CA LEU A 240 12.88 -20.21 -4.90
C LEU A 240 13.86 -20.46 -6.06
N THR A 241 15.04 -21.00 -5.76
CA THR A 241 16.07 -21.28 -6.77
C THR A 241 15.61 -22.34 -7.76
N GLN A 242 14.99 -23.42 -7.28
CA GLN A 242 14.42 -24.48 -8.12
C GLN A 242 13.37 -23.93 -9.08
N ALA A 243 12.49 -23.04 -8.61
CA ALA A 243 11.42 -22.44 -9.41
C ALA A 243 11.93 -21.48 -10.51
N LEU A 244 13.18 -21.03 -10.42
CA LEU A 244 13.83 -20.11 -11.34
C LEU A 244 14.86 -20.79 -12.25
N ASP A 245 15.20 -22.05 -11.99
CA ASP A 245 16.27 -22.75 -12.70
C ASP A 245 15.71 -23.53 -13.90
N PRO A 246 16.04 -23.19 -15.16
CA PRO A 246 15.67 -23.96 -16.34
C PRO A 246 16.22 -25.39 -16.36
N ALA A 247 17.26 -25.70 -15.57
CA ALA A 247 17.73 -27.07 -15.38
C ALA A 247 16.86 -27.87 -14.37
N GLN A 248 15.95 -27.20 -13.67
CA GLN A 248 15.00 -27.80 -12.71
C GLN A 248 13.57 -27.45 -13.12
N ASP A 249 12.79 -26.72 -12.31
CA ASP A 249 11.35 -26.50 -12.58
C ASP A 249 11.10 -25.24 -13.45
N GLY A 250 12.11 -24.39 -13.62
CA GLY A 250 12.04 -23.10 -14.29
C GLY A 250 12.11 -23.17 -15.83
N HIS A 251 11.54 -24.19 -16.46
CA HIS A 251 11.54 -24.31 -17.93
C HIS A 251 10.18 -24.71 -18.52
N TYR A 252 9.90 -24.29 -19.75
CA TYR A 252 8.76 -24.79 -20.51
C TYR A 252 8.92 -26.29 -20.79
N PRO A 253 7.81 -27.06 -20.88
CA PRO A 253 7.86 -28.39 -21.48
C PRO A 253 8.52 -28.34 -22.86
N SER A 254 9.14 -29.44 -23.30
CA SER A 254 9.86 -29.50 -24.58
C SER A 254 9.01 -29.20 -25.82
N SER A 255 7.67 -29.27 -25.69
CA SER A 255 6.73 -28.80 -26.70
C SER A 255 5.63 -27.93 -26.11
N VAL A 256 5.33 -26.81 -26.78
CA VAL A 256 4.24 -25.89 -26.46
C VAL A 256 3.39 -25.71 -27.72
N ASN A 257 2.08 -25.96 -27.61
CA ASN A 257 1.14 -25.88 -28.74
C ASN A 257 1.58 -26.69 -29.99
N GLY A 258 2.22 -27.85 -29.77
CA GLY A 258 2.70 -28.72 -30.85
C GLY A 258 3.97 -28.22 -31.56
N GLN A 259 4.63 -27.20 -31.02
CA GLN A 259 5.91 -26.68 -31.51
C GLN A 259 7.02 -27.00 -30.52
N ASP A 260 8.25 -27.18 -31.01
CA ASP A 260 9.43 -27.36 -30.17
C ASP A 260 9.69 -26.09 -29.34
N ALA A 261 9.82 -26.25 -28.02
CA ALA A 261 10.09 -25.16 -27.08
C ALA A 261 11.49 -25.30 -26.46
N VAL A 262 12.48 -25.35 -27.33
CA VAL A 262 13.90 -25.41 -26.97
C VAL A 262 14.66 -24.25 -27.61
N GLN A 263 15.73 -23.82 -26.96
CA GLN A 263 16.64 -22.83 -27.50
C GLN A 263 17.42 -23.38 -28.71
N PRO A 264 18.09 -22.54 -29.53
CA PRO A 264 18.87 -22.99 -30.69
C PRO A 264 19.95 -24.04 -30.36
N ASN A 265 20.50 -24.02 -29.15
CA ASN A 265 21.46 -25.00 -28.63
C ASN A 265 20.82 -26.24 -27.98
N ARG A 266 19.50 -26.43 -28.13
CA ARG A 266 18.67 -27.47 -27.49
C ARG A 266 18.54 -27.36 -25.96
N ALA A 267 18.96 -26.25 -25.35
CA ALA A 267 18.70 -26.01 -23.93
C ALA A 267 17.20 -25.74 -23.68
N PRO A 268 16.67 -26.00 -22.47
CA PRO A 268 15.31 -25.64 -22.10
C PRO A 268 15.07 -24.13 -22.20
N VAL A 269 13.86 -23.71 -22.57
CA VAL A 269 13.47 -22.29 -22.55
C VAL A 269 12.99 -21.92 -21.15
N ASP A 270 13.59 -20.88 -20.58
CA ASP A 270 13.33 -20.40 -19.23
C ASP A 270 11.87 -19.97 -19.03
N LYS A 271 11.32 -20.29 -17.86
CA LYS A 271 10.06 -19.75 -17.33
C LYS A 271 10.12 -19.68 -15.81
N PHE A 272 9.18 -18.95 -15.20
CA PHE A 272 8.91 -19.17 -13.78
C PHE A 272 8.08 -20.44 -13.56
N ALA A 273 8.49 -21.28 -12.61
CA ALA A 273 7.70 -22.46 -12.22
C ALA A 273 6.39 -22.08 -11.50
N GLN A 274 6.39 -20.91 -10.84
CA GLN A 274 5.27 -20.36 -10.08
C GLN A 274 5.20 -18.83 -10.26
N PRO A 275 4.09 -18.16 -9.90
CA PRO A 275 3.96 -16.71 -10.06
C PRO A 275 4.92 -15.93 -9.14
N LEU A 276 6.09 -15.57 -9.66
CA LEU A 276 7.14 -14.84 -8.96
C LEU A 276 7.25 -13.40 -9.46
N LEU A 277 7.61 -12.47 -8.58
CA LEU A 277 8.14 -11.17 -8.95
C LEU A 277 9.63 -11.17 -8.68
N VAL A 278 10.44 -11.09 -9.73
CA VAL A 278 11.90 -10.93 -9.61
C VAL A 278 12.24 -9.52 -10.06
N THR A 279 12.87 -8.75 -9.17
CA THR A 279 13.40 -7.42 -9.49
C THR A 279 14.90 -7.43 -9.32
N GLU A 280 15.64 -7.06 -10.36
CA GLU A 280 17.10 -7.17 -10.39
C GLU A 280 17.73 -6.03 -11.19
N SER A 281 18.96 -5.70 -10.80
CA SER A 281 19.77 -4.67 -11.44
C SER A 281 21.25 -5.03 -11.30
N PRO A 282 22.09 -4.84 -12.33
CA PRO A 282 23.54 -4.99 -12.20
C PRO A 282 24.18 -3.83 -11.41
N ALA A 283 23.46 -2.73 -11.18
CA ALA A 283 23.94 -1.56 -10.48
C ALA A 283 23.19 -1.35 -9.15
N SER A 284 22.21 -0.45 -9.11
CA SER A 284 21.47 -0.10 -7.89
C SER A 284 19.97 -0.24 -8.10
N ILE A 285 19.26 -0.48 -6.99
CA ILE A 285 17.80 -0.45 -6.91
C ILE A 285 17.45 0.57 -5.82
N ALA A 286 16.61 1.55 -6.15
CA ALA A 286 16.12 2.55 -5.20
C ALA A 286 14.63 2.34 -4.95
N LEU A 287 14.23 2.32 -3.67
CA LEU A 287 12.84 2.27 -3.22
C LEU A 287 12.60 3.48 -2.32
N ALA A 288 11.77 4.44 -2.77
CA ALA A 288 11.56 5.71 -2.08
C ALA A 288 10.08 6.11 -2.06
N SER A 289 9.65 6.74 -0.97
CA SER A 289 8.31 7.31 -0.76
C SER A 289 8.44 8.53 0.15
N GLN A 290 7.66 9.59 -0.12
CA GLN A 290 7.60 10.76 0.78
C GLN A 290 6.74 10.49 2.03
N ALA A 291 5.81 9.54 1.93
CA ALA A 291 4.96 9.13 3.03
C ALA A 291 5.53 7.84 3.64
N THR A 292 4.76 6.76 3.59
CA THR A 292 5.12 5.48 4.18
C THR A 292 5.58 4.49 3.12
N THR A 293 6.57 3.67 3.45
CA THR A 293 6.93 2.44 2.71
C THR A 293 6.69 1.24 3.62
N THR A 294 5.90 0.28 3.17
CA THR A 294 5.59 -0.95 3.94
C THR A 294 6.14 -2.17 3.20
N VAL A 295 6.85 -3.04 3.92
CA VAL A 295 7.28 -4.36 3.42
C VAL A 295 6.74 -5.42 4.37
N TYR A 296 5.93 -6.34 3.84
CA TYR A 296 5.28 -7.40 4.60
C TYR A 296 5.46 -8.73 3.88
N ALA A 297 5.73 -9.78 4.65
CA ALA A 297 5.72 -11.15 4.17
C ALA A 297 4.92 -12.02 5.15
N GLY A 298 3.99 -12.83 4.65
CA GLY A 298 3.19 -13.73 5.49
C GLY A 298 3.99 -14.89 6.12
N ARG A 299 5.28 -15.02 5.79
CA ARG A 299 6.18 -16.04 6.36
C ARG A 299 7.51 -15.44 6.76
N HIS A 300 8.40 -15.19 5.80
CA HIS A 300 9.78 -14.77 6.06
C HIS A 300 10.10 -13.51 5.25
N LEU A 301 10.68 -12.52 5.94
CA LEU A 301 11.33 -11.37 5.31
C LEU A 301 12.84 -11.55 5.50
N HIS A 302 13.57 -11.74 4.39
CA HIS A 302 15.00 -12.04 4.41
C HIS A 302 15.78 -10.90 3.75
N GLY A 303 16.66 -10.27 4.51
CA GLY A 303 17.57 -9.23 4.03
C GLY A 303 19.01 -9.71 4.15
N THR A 304 19.75 -9.69 3.04
CA THR A 304 21.17 -10.07 3.01
C THR A 304 21.98 -9.00 2.30
N ALA A 305 23.05 -8.54 2.95
CA ALA A 305 24.09 -7.72 2.32
C ALA A 305 25.42 -8.49 2.36
N GLN A 306 26.21 -8.40 1.29
CA GLN A 306 27.59 -8.91 1.29
C GLN A 306 28.59 -7.91 1.88
N GLY A 307 28.26 -6.61 1.80
CA GLY A 307 28.93 -5.54 2.53
C GLY A 307 28.17 -5.18 3.80
N ASP A 308 27.98 -3.89 4.04
CA ASP A 308 27.33 -3.39 5.25
C ASP A 308 25.80 -3.38 5.15
N TRP A 309 25.14 -3.57 6.30
CA TRP A 309 23.71 -3.37 6.45
C TRP A 309 23.47 -2.21 7.42
N HIS A 310 22.96 -1.10 6.90
CA HIS A 310 22.70 0.11 7.68
C HIS A 310 21.21 0.28 7.94
N LEU A 311 20.86 0.42 9.21
CA LEU A 311 19.52 0.78 9.66
C LEU A 311 19.62 2.15 10.35
N ALA A 312 18.92 3.14 9.80
CA ALA A 312 18.86 4.48 10.35
C ALA A 312 17.41 4.97 10.38
N ALA A 313 17.02 5.60 11.49
CA ALA A 313 15.72 6.25 11.65
C ALA A 313 15.95 7.63 12.26
N GLY A 314 15.21 8.63 11.78
CA GLY A 314 15.25 9.98 12.36
C GLY A 314 14.68 10.05 13.77
N ASN A 315 13.90 9.04 14.19
CA ASN A 315 13.26 8.96 15.50
C ASN A 315 13.61 7.67 16.24
N VAL A 316 12.97 6.53 15.88
CA VAL A 316 13.09 5.27 16.64
C VAL A 316 13.33 4.09 15.71
N VAL A 317 14.27 3.23 16.08
CA VAL A 317 14.37 1.85 15.58
C VAL A 317 13.80 0.93 16.66
N ALA A 318 12.67 0.29 16.37
CA ALA A 318 12.00 -0.65 17.28
C ALA A 318 11.97 -2.06 16.68
N ALA A 319 12.32 -3.07 17.48
CA ALA A 319 12.27 -4.47 17.09
C ALA A 319 11.49 -5.27 18.14
N ALA A 320 10.42 -5.94 17.72
CA ALA A 320 9.61 -6.80 18.56
C ALA A 320 9.49 -8.19 17.92
N ALA A 321 9.79 -9.24 18.69
CA ALA A 321 9.72 -10.62 18.22
C ALA A 321 8.96 -11.48 19.23
N ALA A 322 8.02 -12.29 18.75
CA ALA A 322 7.20 -13.14 19.61
C ALA A 322 7.96 -14.32 20.25
N ARG A 323 9.13 -14.69 19.69
CA ARG A 323 9.94 -15.83 20.17
C ARG A 323 11.32 -15.43 20.67
N GLY A 324 12.00 -14.52 19.97
CA GLY A 324 13.32 -14.07 20.39
C GLY A 324 13.99 -13.15 19.39
N VAL A 325 14.99 -12.42 19.88
CA VAL A 325 15.92 -11.58 19.11
C VAL A 325 17.32 -12.12 19.37
N SER A 326 18.12 -12.32 18.33
CA SER A 326 19.51 -12.74 18.45
C SER A 326 20.40 -11.76 17.71
N LEU A 327 21.41 -11.24 18.41
CA LEU A 327 22.41 -10.33 17.88
C LEU A 327 23.76 -11.04 17.92
N PHE A 328 24.39 -11.20 16.77
CA PHE A 328 25.65 -11.91 16.63
C PHE A 328 26.62 -11.11 15.79
N ALA A 329 27.84 -10.91 16.29
CA ALA A 329 28.94 -10.31 15.57
C ALA A 329 30.14 -11.27 15.61
N GLN A 330 30.58 -11.75 14.45
CA GLN A 330 31.71 -12.69 14.37
C GLN A 330 33.06 -12.01 14.66
N ARG A 331 33.19 -10.74 14.28
CA ARG A 331 34.38 -9.91 14.43
C ARG A 331 33.96 -8.49 14.81
N ASN A 332 34.86 -7.72 15.41
CA ASN A 332 34.67 -6.32 15.87
C ASN A 332 33.67 -6.12 17.02
N GLY A 333 33.01 -7.17 17.52
CA GLY A 333 32.19 -7.14 18.73
C GLY A 333 30.84 -6.44 18.57
N LEU A 334 30.11 -6.31 19.69
CA LEU A 334 28.84 -5.59 19.78
C LEU A 334 29.05 -4.28 20.54
N ARG A 335 28.50 -3.18 20.02
CA ARG A 335 28.55 -1.85 20.65
C ARG A 335 27.13 -1.30 20.80
N ALA A 336 26.67 -1.15 22.05
CA ALA A 336 25.39 -0.54 22.38
C ALA A 336 25.64 0.72 23.20
N ILE A 337 25.29 1.88 22.65
CA ILE A 337 25.55 3.20 23.25
C ILE A 337 24.30 4.04 23.14
N ALA A 338 23.88 4.61 24.26
CA ALA A 338 23.01 5.78 24.31
C ALA A 338 23.88 7.01 24.57
N GLU A 339 23.82 8.02 23.69
CA GLU A 339 24.51 9.30 23.90
C GLU A 339 23.80 10.11 25.00
N GLY A 340 22.47 10.15 24.94
CA GLY A 340 21.59 10.63 26.00
C GLY A 340 20.56 9.58 26.39
N GLY A 341 20.21 9.53 27.67
CA GLY A 341 19.25 8.58 28.23
C GLY A 341 19.86 7.25 28.71
N PRO A 342 19.08 6.43 29.44
CA PRO A 342 19.58 5.21 30.06
C PRO A 342 19.70 4.05 29.06
N VAL A 343 20.66 3.15 29.31
CA VAL A 343 20.69 1.81 28.73
C VAL A 343 20.11 0.82 29.74
N SER A 344 19.02 0.13 29.38
CA SER A 344 18.39 -0.87 30.25
C SER A 344 18.37 -2.25 29.59
N ILE A 345 18.81 -3.27 30.32
CA ILE A 345 18.74 -4.68 29.92
C ILE A 345 18.01 -5.44 31.03
N GLN A 346 16.92 -6.12 30.69
CA GLN A 346 16.05 -6.77 31.67
C GLN A 346 15.60 -8.14 31.17
N ALA A 347 15.56 -9.12 32.08
CA ALA A 347 14.91 -10.41 31.89
C ALA A 347 13.82 -10.55 32.97
N HIS A 348 12.54 -10.60 32.57
CA HIS A 348 11.42 -10.52 33.51
C HIS A 348 11.03 -11.86 34.13
N THR A 349 11.15 -12.94 33.34
CA THR A 349 10.71 -14.29 33.73
C THR A 349 11.85 -15.30 33.79
N ASP A 350 13.06 -14.92 33.38
CA ASP A 350 14.21 -15.82 33.24
C ASP A 350 15.51 -15.12 33.64
N ALA A 351 16.62 -15.85 33.61
CA ALA A 351 17.93 -15.38 34.02
C ALA A 351 18.51 -14.34 33.05
N LEU A 352 19.17 -13.33 33.61
CA LEU A 352 20.12 -12.49 32.88
C LEU A 352 21.53 -13.02 33.09
N ALA A 353 22.21 -13.42 32.01
CA ALA A 353 23.60 -13.90 32.06
C ALA A 353 24.54 -12.93 31.31
N VAL A 354 25.65 -12.56 31.97
CA VAL A 354 26.73 -11.76 31.38
C VAL A 354 28.03 -12.53 31.55
N LEU A 355 28.64 -12.93 30.44
CA LEU A 355 29.82 -13.80 30.41
C LEU A 355 30.90 -13.17 29.53
N ALA A 356 32.14 -13.22 29.98
CA ALA A 356 33.32 -12.84 29.21
C ALA A 356 34.47 -13.82 29.51
N ASP A 357 35.22 -14.20 28.48
CA ASP A 357 36.45 -15.00 28.62
C ASP A 357 37.59 -14.19 29.27
N GLN A 358 37.56 -12.87 29.09
CA GLN A 358 38.49 -11.93 29.69
C GLN A 358 37.82 -11.17 30.85
N ALA A 359 38.16 -9.90 31.03
CA ALA A 359 37.62 -9.09 32.11
C ALA A 359 36.18 -8.64 31.84
N VAL A 360 35.37 -8.63 32.90
CA VAL A 360 34.13 -7.83 32.99
C VAL A 360 34.44 -6.60 33.84
N THR A 361 34.21 -5.41 33.28
CA THR A 361 34.39 -4.14 34.01
C THR A 361 33.03 -3.46 34.16
N VAL A 362 32.66 -3.12 35.39
CA VAL A 362 31.48 -2.31 35.71
C VAL A 362 31.96 -1.03 36.37
N THR A 363 31.59 0.12 35.81
CA THR A 363 32.06 1.42 36.29
C THR A 363 30.93 2.44 36.28
N SER A 364 30.71 3.05 37.44
CA SER A 364 30.01 4.33 37.56
C SER A 364 31.08 5.40 37.79
N SER A 365 31.14 6.40 36.92
CA SER A 365 32.20 7.43 36.98
C SER A 365 31.88 8.57 37.94
N THR A 366 30.59 8.79 38.22
CA THR A 366 30.10 9.94 38.99
C THR A 366 29.27 9.56 40.20
N GLU A 367 28.56 8.43 40.14
CA GLU A 367 27.57 8.05 41.16
C GLU A 367 27.90 6.69 41.79
N SER A 368 26.94 5.77 41.89
CA SER A 368 27.06 4.50 42.60
C SER A 368 27.03 3.30 41.65
N ILE A 369 27.49 2.15 42.16
CA ILE A 369 27.18 0.82 41.62
C ILE A 369 26.32 0.12 42.67
N GLU A 370 25.08 -0.23 42.30
CA GLU A 370 24.14 -0.92 43.18
C GLU A 370 23.91 -2.35 42.69
N ILE A 371 24.17 -3.32 43.58
CA ILE A 371 23.90 -4.74 43.35
C ILE A 371 22.88 -5.16 44.39
N LEU A 372 21.65 -5.41 43.94
CA LEU A 372 20.52 -5.73 44.79
C LEU A 372 20.02 -7.14 44.47
N ALA A 373 19.74 -7.95 45.49
CA ALA A 373 19.16 -9.27 45.33
C ALA A 373 18.25 -9.62 46.51
N GLN A 374 17.11 -10.27 46.24
CA GLN A 374 16.16 -10.68 47.31
C GLN A 374 16.67 -11.84 48.16
N ARG A 375 17.41 -12.77 47.56
CA ARG A 375 17.85 -14.01 48.21
C ARG A 375 19.28 -13.93 48.71
N ASN A 376 20.22 -13.77 47.78
CA ASN A 376 21.63 -13.64 48.12
C ASN A 376 22.44 -12.91 47.04
N ILE A 377 23.62 -12.43 47.45
CA ILE A 377 24.69 -11.96 46.57
C ILE A 377 25.94 -12.78 46.90
N VAL A 378 26.60 -13.33 45.88
CA VAL A 378 27.83 -14.12 46.03
C VAL A 378 28.91 -13.55 45.12
N LEU A 379 30.01 -13.09 45.72
CA LEU A 379 31.20 -12.64 45.02
C LEU A 379 32.28 -13.69 45.23
N ARG A 380 32.79 -14.27 44.13
CA ARG A 380 33.81 -15.33 44.18
C ARG A 380 35.04 -14.92 43.38
N GLY A 381 36.21 -15.11 43.98
CA GLY A 381 37.50 -14.92 43.33
C GLY A 381 38.50 -15.95 43.81
N GLY A 382 38.95 -16.84 42.92
CA GLY A 382 39.75 -18.01 43.29
C GLY A 382 39.07 -18.83 44.39
N ASP A 383 39.80 -19.10 45.47
CA ASP A 383 39.32 -19.83 46.66
C ASP A 383 38.64 -18.93 47.71
N SER A 384 38.40 -17.65 47.42
CA SER A 384 37.74 -16.72 48.35
C SER A 384 36.30 -16.40 47.92
N VAL A 385 35.40 -16.32 48.90
CA VAL A 385 33.99 -15.96 48.71
C VAL A 385 33.56 -14.91 49.72
N ILE A 386 32.80 -13.91 49.24
CA ILE A 386 31.97 -13.03 50.06
C ILE A 386 30.51 -13.35 49.73
N ARG A 387 29.72 -13.71 50.74
CA ARG A 387 28.30 -14.05 50.59
C ARG A 387 27.45 -13.14 51.48
N MET A 388 26.43 -12.54 50.90
CA MET A 388 25.39 -11.80 51.61
C MET A 388 24.08 -12.57 51.46
N GLU A 389 23.51 -13.06 52.57
CA GLU A 389 22.31 -13.90 52.57
C GLU A 389 21.50 -13.70 53.85
N GLY A 390 20.21 -13.37 53.72
CA GLY A 390 19.38 -12.97 54.84
C GLY A 390 19.96 -11.75 55.59
N ASN A 391 20.25 -11.91 56.87
CA ASN A 391 20.89 -10.89 57.72
C ASN A 391 22.39 -11.16 57.97
N ALA A 392 23.02 -12.07 57.21
CA ALA A 392 24.40 -12.47 57.41
C ALA A 392 25.32 -12.04 56.26
N ILE A 393 26.54 -11.66 56.61
CA ILE A 393 27.68 -11.49 55.68
C ILE A 393 28.73 -12.53 56.05
N THR A 394 29.04 -13.45 55.14
CA THR A 394 30.01 -14.54 55.34
C THR A 394 31.24 -14.32 54.48
N PHE A 395 32.42 -14.41 55.10
CA PHE A 395 33.72 -14.42 54.42
C PHE A 395 34.30 -15.83 54.50
N GLU A 396 34.37 -16.53 53.37
CA GLU A 396 35.03 -17.85 53.26
C GLU A 396 36.38 -17.64 52.59
N THR A 397 37.48 -17.65 53.36
CA THR A 397 38.84 -17.44 52.85
C THR A 397 39.89 -17.97 53.82
N ILE A 398 41.10 -18.28 53.33
CA ILE A 398 42.24 -18.73 54.15
C ILE A 398 42.84 -17.55 54.94
N LYS A 399 42.80 -16.33 54.39
CA LYS A 399 43.37 -15.13 55.03
C LYS A 399 42.49 -13.90 54.79
N LEU A 400 41.96 -13.34 55.87
CA LEU A 400 41.29 -12.04 55.86
C LEU A 400 42.26 -10.95 56.34
N SER A 401 42.54 -9.96 55.49
CA SER A 401 43.37 -8.79 55.84
C SER A 401 42.51 -7.54 55.82
N VAL A 402 42.20 -6.99 57.00
CA VAL A 402 41.48 -5.73 57.16
C VAL A 402 42.47 -4.60 57.48
N LYS A 403 42.41 -3.49 56.74
CA LYS A 403 43.28 -2.31 56.95
C LYS A 403 42.43 -1.10 57.30
N GLY A 404 42.72 -0.44 58.42
CA GLY A 404 42.00 0.76 58.86
C GLY A 404 42.58 1.37 60.14
N ALA A 405 42.23 2.62 60.44
CA ALA A 405 42.67 3.33 61.66
C ALA A 405 41.91 2.89 62.94
N GLY A 406 40.78 2.17 62.80
CA GLY A 406 39.99 1.63 63.90
C GLY A 406 38.98 0.57 63.44
N HIS A 407 38.55 -0.32 64.35
CA HIS A 407 37.60 -1.41 64.08
C HIS A 407 36.41 -1.45 65.06
N PRO A 408 35.64 -0.35 65.21
CA PRO A 408 34.46 -0.37 66.08
C PRO A 408 33.34 -1.22 65.46
N LEU A 409 32.92 -2.29 66.13
CA LEU A 409 31.72 -3.06 65.79
C LEU A 409 30.54 -2.51 66.60
N ILE A 410 29.73 -1.64 66.00
CA ILE A 410 28.64 -0.92 66.67
C ILE A 410 27.31 -1.65 66.43
N GLY A 411 26.93 -2.55 67.33
CA GLY A 411 25.59 -3.17 67.41
C GLY A 411 25.03 -3.82 66.13
N PRO A 412 23.85 -4.44 66.18
CA PRO A 412 23.15 -4.90 64.98
C PRO A 412 22.44 -3.73 64.27
N GLY A 413 22.44 -3.76 62.94
CA GLY A 413 21.64 -2.86 62.08
C GLY A 413 21.34 -3.55 60.75
N GLY A 414 20.21 -3.25 60.12
CA GLY A 414 19.84 -3.82 58.83
C GLY A 414 18.46 -3.41 58.35
N GLN A 415 18.31 -3.26 57.03
CA GLN A 415 17.05 -3.10 56.30
C GLN A 415 17.12 -4.01 55.06
N ALA A 416 16.00 -4.58 54.63
CA ALA A 416 15.95 -5.42 53.44
C ALA A 416 16.20 -4.57 52.18
N ALA A 417 16.80 -5.16 51.14
CA ALA A 417 16.91 -4.48 49.85
C ALA A 417 15.51 -4.25 49.26
N GLU A 418 15.12 -2.99 49.08
CA GLU A 418 13.90 -2.64 48.35
C GLU A 418 14.19 -2.68 46.85
N LEU A 419 13.60 -3.67 46.17
CA LEU A 419 13.69 -3.81 44.72
C LEU A 419 12.40 -3.28 44.09
N PRO A 420 12.48 -2.37 43.10
CA PRO A 420 11.33 -2.03 42.27
C PRO A 420 10.74 -3.30 41.64
N GLY A 421 9.43 -3.48 41.73
CA GLY A 421 8.76 -4.60 41.08
C GLY A 421 8.92 -4.52 39.57
N LEU A 422 9.49 -5.56 38.95
CA LEU A 422 9.48 -5.66 37.50
C LEU A 422 8.02 -5.81 37.02
N PRO A 423 7.63 -5.13 35.91
CA PRO A 423 6.30 -5.30 35.37
C PRO A 423 6.10 -6.78 35.01
N SER A 424 5.10 -7.41 35.62
CA SER A 424 4.72 -8.77 35.30
C SER A 424 3.51 -8.77 34.38
N SER A 425 3.46 -9.70 33.43
CA SER A 425 2.32 -9.89 32.54
C SER A 425 1.09 -10.51 33.24
N ALA A 426 1.14 -10.68 34.57
CA ALA A 426 0.03 -11.20 35.35
C ALA A 426 -0.94 -10.05 35.71
N ASN A 427 -2.02 -9.94 34.93
CA ASN A 427 -3.24 -9.15 35.23
C ASN A 427 -3.00 -7.76 35.82
N GLN A 428 -2.87 -6.74 34.97
CA GLN A 428 -3.33 -5.41 35.39
C GLN A 428 -4.84 -5.52 35.67
N PRO A 429 -5.33 -5.21 36.88
CA PRO A 429 -6.76 -5.29 37.17
C PRO A 429 -7.48 -4.17 36.43
N ASN A 430 -8.20 -4.52 35.36
CA ASN A 430 -9.20 -3.63 34.80
C ASN A 430 -10.36 -3.49 35.77
N TRP A 431 -10.94 -2.30 35.85
CA TRP A 431 -12.07 -2.03 36.71
C TRP A 431 -13.10 -1.15 35.99
N ILE A 432 -14.35 -1.27 36.40
CA ILE A 432 -15.44 -0.37 35.99
C ILE A 432 -16.09 0.18 37.27
N ALA A 433 -16.22 1.50 37.35
CA ALA A 433 -17.01 2.18 38.36
C ALA A 433 -18.30 2.70 37.74
N MET A 434 -19.38 2.64 38.50
CA MET A 434 -20.71 3.08 38.08
C MET A 434 -21.35 3.92 39.18
N SER A 435 -22.04 4.97 38.78
CA SER A 435 -22.78 5.87 39.65
C SER A 435 -24.12 6.21 39.00
N LEU A 436 -25.20 6.24 39.79
CA LEU A 436 -26.53 6.55 39.29
C LEU A 436 -27.17 7.66 40.13
N LEU A 437 -27.38 8.81 39.50
CA LEU A 437 -28.05 9.98 40.09
C LEU A 437 -29.41 10.19 39.42
N GLY A 438 -30.38 10.64 40.22
CA GLY A 438 -31.69 11.07 39.75
C GLY A 438 -31.63 12.45 39.06
N TYR A 439 -32.76 12.93 38.57
CA TYR A 439 -32.81 14.16 37.76
C TYR A 439 -32.42 15.43 38.54
N GLU A 440 -32.58 15.45 39.88
CA GLU A 440 -32.17 16.54 40.76
C GLU A 440 -30.78 16.28 41.38
N GLY A 441 -30.03 15.29 40.85
CA GLY A 441 -28.70 14.92 41.35
C GLY A 441 -28.71 14.06 42.62
N GLN A 442 -29.88 13.63 43.09
CA GLN A 442 -30.02 12.77 44.26
C GLN A 442 -29.52 11.34 43.99
N PRO A 443 -28.74 10.72 44.90
CA PRO A 443 -28.20 9.39 44.69
C PRO A 443 -29.29 8.32 44.64
N MET A 444 -29.34 7.54 43.56
CA MET A 444 -30.29 6.41 43.42
C MET A 444 -29.71 5.15 44.06
N ARG A 445 -29.92 5.03 45.38
CA ARG A 445 -29.38 3.97 46.23
C ARG A 445 -30.08 2.63 46.03
N ASN A 446 -29.37 1.53 46.30
CA ASN A 446 -29.90 0.16 46.34
C ASN A 446 -30.56 -0.31 45.01
N ILE A 447 -30.25 0.37 43.90
CA ILE A 447 -30.67 -0.03 42.56
C ILE A 447 -29.84 -1.24 42.13
N GLN A 448 -30.53 -2.27 41.66
CA GLN A 448 -29.88 -3.47 41.13
C GLN A 448 -29.34 -3.17 39.74
N TYR A 449 -28.12 -3.61 39.46
CA TYR A 449 -27.51 -3.51 38.14
C TYR A 449 -27.11 -4.88 37.59
N GLU A 450 -26.99 -4.93 36.26
CA GLU A 450 -26.38 -6.01 35.51
C GLU A 450 -25.37 -5.41 34.52
N LEU A 451 -24.15 -5.93 34.54
CA LEU A 451 -23.05 -5.57 33.65
C LEU A 451 -22.78 -6.77 32.75
N ALA A 452 -23.00 -6.62 31.46
CA ALA A 452 -22.75 -7.67 30.46
C ALA A 452 -21.53 -7.30 29.62
N PHE A 453 -20.56 -8.22 29.51
CA PHE A 453 -19.31 -8.00 28.80
C PHE A 453 -19.32 -8.63 27.40
N ALA A 454 -18.48 -8.12 26.51
CA ALA A 454 -18.34 -8.63 25.15
C ALA A 454 -17.93 -10.11 25.05
N ASP A 455 -17.28 -10.66 26.09
CA ASP A 455 -16.92 -12.08 26.18
C ASP A 455 -18.09 -13.00 26.60
N GLY A 456 -19.28 -12.42 26.82
CA GLY A 456 -20.50 -13.12 27.22
C GLY A 456 -20.64 -13.31 28.73
N THR A 457 -19.64 -12.93 29.53
CA THR A 457 -19.75 -12.97 31.00
C THR A 457 -20.64 -11.84 31.52
N LYS A 458 -21.24 -12.05 32.70
CA LYS A 458 -22.13 -11.10 33.34
C LYS A 458 -21.82 -10.95 34.81
N ARG A 459 -21.96 -9.73 35.33
CA ARG A 459 -21.93 -9.42 36.77
C ARG A 459 -23.19 -8.70 37.19
N THR A 460 -23.67 -9.00 38.39
CA THR A 460 -24.87 -8.36 38.94
C THR A 460 -24.62 -7.95 40.37
N GLY A 461 -25.14 -6.80 40.76
CA GLY A 461 -25.01 -6.29 42.12
C GLY A 461 -26.03 -5.21 42.42
N ARG A 462 -25.80 -4.48 43.52
CA ARG A 462 -26.59 -3.32 43.92
C ARG A 462 -25.67 -2.15 44.19
N LEU A 463 -26.11 -0.96 43.81
CA LEU A 463 -25.40 0.28 44.15
C LEU A 463 -25.37 0.47 45.68
N ASN A 464 -24.23 0.93 46.19
CA ASN A 464 -23.98 1.13 47.61
C ASN A 464 -24.78 2.32 48.20
N GLY A 465 -24.53 2.64 49.47
CA GLY A 465 -25.18 3.76 50.18
C GLY A 465 -24.95 5.15 49.57
N SER A 466 -23.97 5.30 48.68
CA SER A 466 -23.68 6.51 47.91
C SER A 466 -24.19 6.46 46.46
N ALA A 467 -24.97 5.43 46.09
CA ALA A 467 -25.38 5.13 44.71
C ALA A 467 -24.22 4.83 43.74
N GLU A 468 -23.11 4.32 44.27
CA GLU A 468 -21.92 3.97 43.51
C GLU A 468 -21.61 2.47 43.63
N GLN A 469 -20.88 1.92 42.69
CA GLN A 469 -20.29 0.59 42.80
C GLN A 469 -19.06 0.48 41.89
N ARG A 470 -18.07 -0.33 42.30
CA ARG A 470 -16.88 -0.64 41.50
C ARG A 470 -16.72 -2.16 41.38
N GLU A 471 -16.49 -2.62 40.15
CA GLU A 471 -16.20 -4.00 39.81
C GLU A 471 -14.74 -4.12 39.38
N GLU A 472 -13.99 -4.98 40.05
CA GLU A 472 -12.57 -5.22 39.79
C GLU A 472 -12.36 -6.45 38.89
N ALA A 473 -11.22 -6.52 38.21
CA ALA A 473 -10.83 -7.63 37.33
C ALA A 473 -11.88 -7.94 36.26
N VAL A 474 -12.39 -6.90 35.58
CA VAL A 474 -13.35 -7.06 34.48
C VAL A 474 -12.66 -7.39 33.15
N PRO A 475 -13.30 -8.14 32.23
CA PRO A 475 -12.75 -8.37 30.89
C PRO A 475 -12.48 -7.07 30.11
N TRP A 476 -11.49 -7.08 29.21
CA TRP A 476 -11.26 -5.98 28.27
C TRP A 476 -12.36 -5.94 27.19
N GLY A 477 -12.88 -4.75 26.89
CA GLY A 477 -13.86 -4.53 25.82
C GLY A 477 -15.04 -3.68 26.25
N GLU A 478 -16.04 -3.58 25.37
CA GLU A 478 -17.30 -2.89 25.70
C GLU A 478 -18.09 -3.68 26.74
N ALA A 479 -18.72 -2.94 27.65
CA ALA A 479 -19.63 -3.48 28.65
C ALA A 479 -20.95 -2.72 28.61
N THR A 480 -22.06 -3.44 28.67
CA THR A 480 -23.41 -2.85 28.74
C THR A 480 -23.88 -2.87 30.18
N LEU A 481 -24.12 -1.69 30.74
CA LEU A 481 -24.67 -1.51 32.08
C LEU A 481 -26.20 -1.33 32.01
N THR A 482 -26.94 -2.19 32.70
CA THR A 482 -28.40 -2.11 32.82
C THR A 482 -28.79 -1.94 34.28
N TYR A 483 -29.49 -0.86 34.59
CA TYR A 483 -30.13 -0.68 35.89
C TYR A 483 -31.55 -1.25 35.85
N LYS A 484 -31.89 -2.08 36.85
CA LYS A 484 -33.24 -2.61 37.01
C LYS A 484 -34.05 -1.60 37.81
N ASN A 485 -35.12 -1.09 37.22
CA ASN A 485 -36.06 -0.23 37.92
C ASN A 485 -36.54 -0.91 39.21
N ASN A 486 -36.58 -0.16 40.30
CA ASN A 486 -37.21 -0.63 41.52
C ASN A 486 -38.71 -0.82 41.24
N PRO A 487 -39.27 -2.04 41.30
CA PRO A 487 -40.68 -2.26 41.02
C PRO A 487 -41.61 -1.58 42.04
N ALA A 488 -41.07 -1.08 43.17
CA ALA A 488 -41.80 -0.30 44.15
C ALA A 488 -41.80 1.22 43.89
N ALA A 489 -41.06 1.71 42.89
CA ALA A 489 -41.06 3.12 42.53
C ALA A 489 -42.40 3.48 41.88
N LYS A 490 -43.26 4.19 42.62
CA LYS A 490 -44.46 4.81 42.06
C LYS A 490 -44.05 6.04 41.26
N ASP A 491 -44.46 6.10 40.00
CA ASP A 491 -44.37 7.32 39.20
C ASP A 491 -45.26 8.37 39.86
N VAL A 492 -44.65 9.37 40.50
CA VAL A 492 -45.40 10.46 41.12
C VAL A 492 -45.84 11.36 39.99
N ALA A 493 -47.14 11.62 39.87
CA ALA A 493 -47.69 12.50 38.84
C ALA A 493 -46.93 13.82 38.85
N ARG A 494 -46.35 14.19 37.70
CA ARG A 494 -45.64 15.45 37.55
C ARG A 494 -46.59 16.60 37.87
N PRO A 495 -46.13 17.65 38.57
CA PRO A 495 -46.94 18.84 38.81
C PRO A 495 -47.48 19.36 37.48
N THR A 496 -48.75 19.73 37.47
CA THR A 496 -49.39 20.31 36.30
C THR A 496 -48.79 21.69 36.00
N LEU A 497 -49.01 22.20 34.79
CA LEU A 497 -48.59 23.55 34.44
C LEU A 497 -49.19 24.58 35.42
N ASP A 498 -50.41 24.35 35.91
CA ASP A 498 -51.08 25.21 36.88
C ASP A 498 -50.39 25.15 38.26
N ASP A 499 -49.92 23.97 38.70
CA ASP A 499 -49.15 23.83 39.94
C ASP A 499 -47.81 24.60 39.88
N LEU A 500 -47.15 24.55 38.72
CA LEU A 500 -45.91 25.29 38.48
C LEU A 500 -46.17 26.79 38.41
N LEU A 501 -47.20 27.24 37.69
CA LEU A 501 -47.56 28.65 37.59
C LEU A 501 -47.93 29.24 38.96
N ALA A 502 -48.74 28.53 39.75
CA ALA A 502 -49.12 28.96 41.09
C ALA A 502 -47.91 29.10 42.03
N ALA A 503 -46.88 28.26 41.87
CA ALA A 503 -45.64 28.35 42.64
C ALA A 503 -44.71 29.48 42.16
N THR A 504 -44.80 29.87 40.88
CA THR A 504 -43.90 30.86 40.27
C THR A 504 -44.44 32.29 40.39
N GLU A 505 -45.76 32.47 40.42
CA GLU A 505 -46.42 33.78 40.43
C GLU A 505 -46.09 34.67 41.64
N PRO A 506 -45.90 34.14 42.87
CA PRO A 506 -45.40 34.92 44.00
C PRO A 506 -43.95 35.40 43.78
N LEU A 507 -43.10 34.54 43.19
CA LEU A 507 -41.69 34.84 42.94
C LEU A 507 -41.52 35.92 41.85
N ILE A 508 -42.35 35.88 40.81
CA ILE A 508 -42.37 36.91 39.76
C ILE A 508 -42.79 38.27 40.34
N ARG A 509 -43.83 38.31 41.20
CA ARG A 509 -44.23 39.57 41.86
C ARG A 509 -43.15 40.13 42.79
N GLU A 510 -42.38 39.25 43.42
CA GLU A 510 -41.27 39.65 44.30
C GLU A 510 -40.05 40.16 43.51
N GLU A 511 -39.87 39.70 42.27
CA GLU A 511 -38.80 40.11 41.36
C GLU A 511 -39.16 41.40 40.59
N GLU A 512 -40.42 41.59 40.19
CA GLU A 512 -40.92 42.83 39.57
C GLU A 512 -40.95 44.02 40.55
N ALA A 513 -40.98 43.78 41.86
CA ALA A 513 -40.94 44.82 42.88
C ALA A 513 -39.53 45.40 43.16
N LYS A 514 -38.46 44.86 42.54
CA LYS A 514 -37.09 45.33 42.75
C LYS A 514 -36.68 46.41 41.72
N PRO A 515 -36.19 47.59 42.13
CA PRO A 515 -35.78 48.65 41.21
C PRO A 515 -34.54 48.28 40.38
N SER A 516 -34.62 48.58 39.08
CA SER A 516 -33.64 48.25 38.03
C SER A 516 -32.33 49.05 38.15
N SER A 517 -31.25 48.38 38.57
CA SER A 517 -29.87 48.84 38.34
C SER A 517 -28.90 47.66 38.21
N ASP A 518 -28.72 47.17 36.98
CA ASP A 518 -27.41 46.84 36.39
C ASP A 518 -27.61 46.00 35.12
N LYS A 519 -27.47 46.66 33.96
CA LYS A 519 -27.19 45.97 32.70
C LYS A 519 -25.70 46.10 32.44
N THR A 520 -24.95 45.06 32.77
CA THR A 520 -23.54 44.95 32.35
C THR A 520 -23.42 43.83 31.32
N ASN A 521 -23.08 44.24 30.11
CA ASN A 521 -22.76 43.41 28.96
C ASN A 521 -21.56 42.52 29.25
N ILE A 522 -21.72 41.21 29.11
CA ILE A 522 -20.60 40.27 29.03
C ILE A 522 -20.35 39.98 27.54
N THR A 523 -19.16 40.36 27.08
CA THR A 523 -18.61 39.98 25.76
C THR A 523 -17.68 38.79 25.98
N THR A 524 -17.93 37.70 25.26
CA THR A 524 -17.26 36.40 25.34
C THR A 524 -15.87 36.43 24.71
N VAL A 525 -14.90 35.73 25.32
CA VAL A 525 -13.63 35.29 24.70
C VAL A 525 -13.82 33.88 24.18
#